data_AF-A0A848XWB0-F1
#
_entry.id   AF-A0A848XWB0-F1
#
_cell.length_a   1.000
_cell.length_b   1.000
_cell.length_c   1.000
_cell.angle_alpha   90.00
_cell.angle_beta   90.00
_cell.angle_gamma   90.00
#
_symmetry.space_group_name_H-M   'P 1'
#
loop_
_entity.id
_entity.type
_entity.pdbx_description
1 polymer ?
#
loop_
_entity_poly.entity_id
_entity_poly.type
_entity_poly.pdbx_seq_one_letter_code
_entity_poly.pdbx_strand_id
1 'polypeptide(L)'
;MPALLSRRQFVRQAVGALGVVVLTPMAACDSTLVTPLVEGEAVPFLTPADNFYVRNGAEISIANWMQPQIAQAEWALSIEGLVATPTTVGFAELMAETEAGNAVTILKTMRCVVDSNEVQGLIGTGVWT
;
A
#
# COMPACT_ATOMS: atom_id res chain seq x y z
N MET A 1 -2.27 29.51 -59.21
CA MET A 1 -2.60 28.06 -59.19
C MET A 1 -1.90 27.46 -57.98
N PRO A 2 -2.61 26.87 -57.00
CA PRO A 2 -1.98 26.38 -55.78
C PRO A 2 -1.13 25.14 -56.10
N ALA A 3 0.12 25.15 -55.65
CA ALA A 3 1.00 23.99 -55.78
C ALA A 3 0.44 22.85 -54.92
N LEU A 4 -0.03 21.78 -55.56
CA LEU A 4 -0.45 20.56 -54.89
C LEU A 4 0.79 19.92 -54.24
N LEU A 5 0.89 20.03 -52.92
CA LEU A 5 1.90 19.35 -52.12
C LEU A 5 1.90 17.85 -52.46
N SER A 6 3.08 17.30 -52.74
CA SER A 6 3.16 15.86 -53.04
C SER A 6 2.69 15.05 -51.83
N ARG A 7 2.04 13.89 -52.08
CA ARG A 7 1.52 12.99 -51.04
C ARG A 7 2.55 12.69 -49.93
N ARG A 8 3.84 12.63 -50.28
CA ARG A 8 4.94 12.41 -49.32
C ARG A 8 5.25 13.63 -48.45
N GLN A 9 5.12 14.85 -48.97
CA GLN A 9 5.26 16.09 -48.19
C GLN A 9 4.07 16.30 -47.27
N PHE A 10 2.85 16.01 -47.73
CA PHE A 10 1.66 16.03 -46.88
C PHE A 10 1.78 15.04 -45.72
N VAL A 11 2.19 13.80 -45.97
CA VAL A 11 2.38 12.80 -44.92
C VAL A 11 3.49 13.19 -43.94
N ARG A 12 4.62 13.76 -44.42
CA ARG A 12 5.67 14.27 -43.51
C ARG A 12 5.19 15.40 -42.60
N GLN A 13 4.40 16.33 -43.13
CA GLN A 13 3.86 17.44 -42.32
C GLN A 13 2.72 16.98 -41.40
N ALA A 14 1.84 16.09 -41.87
CA ALA A 14 0.74 15.55 -41.07
C ALA A 14 1.23 14.63 -39.95
N VAL A 15 2.23 13.78 -40.21
CA VAL A 15 2.84 12.91 -39.18
C VAL A 15 3.68 13.72 -38.19
N GLY A 16 4.35 14.79 -38.63
CA GLY A 16 5.06 15.70 -37.73
C GLY A 16 4.12 16.47 -36.79
N ALA A 17 3.00 16.97 -37.32
CA ALA A 17 2.00 17.70 -36.53
C ALA A 17 1.19 16.78 -35.60
N LEU A 18 0.76 15.62 -36.08
CA LEU A 18 0.02 14.64 -35.27
C LEU A 18 0.92 13.94 -34.25
N GLY A 19 2.18 13.65 -34.58
CA GLY A 19 3.13 13.03 -33.66
C GLY A 19 3.44 13.92 -32.44
N VAL A 20 3.54 15.24 -32.64
CA VAL A 20 3.75 16.18 -31.54
C VAL A 20 2.49 16.29 -30.66
N VAL A 21 1.29 16.38 -31.27
CA VAL A 21 0.03 16.53 -30.52
C VAL A 21 -0.34 15.24 -29.76
N VAL A 22 -0.03 14.06 -30.29
CA VAL A 22 -0.30 12.78 -29.61
C VAL A 22 0.67 12.51 -28.46
N LEU A 23 1.90 13.04 -28.53
CA LEU A 23 2.90 12.88 -27.46
C LEU A 23 2.82 13.96 -26.38
N THR A 24 2.24 15.13 -26.66
CA THR A 24 2.07 16.19 -25.65
C THR A 24 1.20 15.84 -24.43
N PRO A 25 0.06 15.11 -24.54
CA PRO A 25 -0.73 14.77 -23.35
C PRO A 25 -0.07 13.69 -22.47
N MET A 26 0.92 12.95 -22.98
CA MET A 26 1.70 11.99 -22.18
C MET A 26 2.89 12.65 -21.47
N ALA A 27 3.19 13.91 -21.78
CA ALA A 27 4.16 14.75 -21.08
C ALA A 27 3.49 15.72 -20.09
N ALA A 28 2.20 15.54 -19.80
CA ALA A 28 1.65 15.99 -18.54
C ALA A 28 2.28 15.14 -17.44
N CYS A 29 3.51 15.48 -17.08
CA CYS A 29 4.01 15.29 -15.75
C CYS A 29 3.01 16.02 -14.85
N ASP A 30 1.98 15.31 -14.40
CA ASP A 30 1.34 15.62 -13.14
C ASP A 30 2.48 15.56 -12.13
N SER A 31 3.12 16.70 -11.91
CA SER A 31 3.90 16.91 -10.70
C SER A 31 2.93 16.59 -9.59
N THR A 32 3.11 15.44 -8.95
CA THR A 32 2.42 15.15 -7.71
C THR A 32 3.01 16.15 -6.73
N LEU A 33 2.42 17.35 -6.68
CA LEU A 33 2.73 18.39 -5.71
C LEU A 33 2.20 17.87 -4.38
N VAL A 34 2.98 16.97 -3.79
CA VAL A 34 2.78 16.55 -2.41
C VAL A 34 3.42 17.64 -1.58
N THR A 35 2.62 18.61 -1.16
CA THR A 35 3.05 19.56 -0.13
C THR A 35 3.27 18.77 1.15
N PRO A 36 4.50 18.71 1.68
CA PRO A 36 4.74 18.01 2.93
C PRO A 36 3.95 18.68 4.06
N LEU A 37 3.37 17.89 4.95
CA LEU A 37 2.61 18.40 6.11
C LEU A 37 3.50 19.19 7.09
N VAL A 38 4.79 18.88 7.11
CA VAL A 38 5.83 19.54 7.91
C VAL A 38 7.12 19.67 7.10
N GLU A 39 7.74 20.84 7.14
CA GLU A 39 9.05 21.11 6.54
C GLU A 39 10.08 21.39 7.64
N GLY A 40 11.29 20.84 7.51
CA GLY A 40 12.39 21.09 8.44
C GLY A 40 12.35 20.30 9.76
N GLU A 41 11.32 19.48 9.99
CA GLU A 41 11.25 18.59 11.16
C GLU A 41 11.86 17.21 10.90
N ALA A 42 12.51 16.64 11.92
CA ALA A 42 13.00 15.27 11.89
C ALA A 42 11.81 14.30 12.11
N VAL A 43 11.21 13.84 11.01
CA VAL A 43 10.13 12.84 11.08
C VAL A 43 10.77 11.49 11.41
N PRO A 44 10.35 10.81 12.50
CA PRO A 44 10.91 9.51 12.85
C PRO A 44 10.56 8.49 11.76
N PHE A 45 11.55 7.72 11.33
CA PHE A 45 11.34 6.66 10.33
C PHE A 45 10.41 5.55 10.85
N LEU A 46 10.49 5.26 12.15
CA LEU A 46 9.55 4.37 12.84
C LEU A 46 8.37 5.17 13.36
N THR A 47 7.16 4.74 13.01
CA THR A 47 5.93 5.30 13.54
C THR A 47 5.77 4.82 14.99
N PRO A 48 5.63 5.72 15.98
CA PRO A 48 5.31 5.31 17.36
C PRO A 48 4.04 4.46 17.40
N ALA A 49 3.99 3.45 18.27
CA ALA A 49 2.86 2.52 18.34
C ALA A 49 1.52 3.25 18.58
N ASP A 50 1.51 4.25 19.47
CA ASP A 50 0.33 5.06 19.78
C ASP A 50 -0.12 5.97 18.63
N ASN A 51 0.75 6.16 17.63
CA ASN A 51 0.49 6.97 16.44
C ASN A 51 0.29 6.10 15.18
N PHE A 52 0.33 4.77 15.31
CA PHE A 52 0.09 3.89 14.19
C PHE A 52 -1.40 3.91 13.81
N TYR A 53 -1.71 3.99 12.53
CA TYR A 53 -3.11 4.06 12.10
C TYR A 53 -3.89 2.79 12.48
N VAL A 54 -5.18 2.96 12.79
CA VAL A 54 -6.10 1.85 13.10
C VAL A 54 -7.19 1.78 12.03
N ARG A 55 -7.38 0.60 11.44
CA ARG A 55 -8.47 0.30 10.51
C ARG A 55 -9.01 -1.10 10.75
N ASN A 56 -10.30 -1.19 11.06
CA ASN A 56 -10.98 -2.46 11.34
C ASN A 56 -11.84 -2.87 10.14
N GLY A 57 -11.59 -4.04 9.56
CA GLY A 57 -12.22 -4.45 8.29
C GLY A 57 -13.74 -4.68 8.35
N ALA A 58 -14.27 -5.11 9.50
CA ALA A 58 -15.68 -5.49 9.65
C ALA A 58 -16.54 -4.46 10.40
N GLU A 59 -15.95 -3.33 10.80
CA GLU A 59 -16.63 -2.32 11.63
C GLU A 59 -17.86 -1.73 10.93
N ILE A 60 -17.77 -1.51 9.62
CA ILE A 60 -18.88 -0.95 8.82
C ILE A 60 -19.96 -1.99 8.47
N SER A 61 -19.66 -3.29 8.58
CA SER A 61 -20.54 -4.37 8.11
C SER A 61 -21.24 -5.12 9.24
N ILE A 62 -20.84 -4.91 10.49
CA ILE A 62 -21.39 -5.61 11.66
C ILE A 62 -22.13 -4.59 12.54
N ALA A 63 -23.44 -4.77 12.70
CA ALA A 63 -24.23 -3.96 13.64
C ALA A 63 -23.72 -4.15 15.08
N ASN A 64 -23.50 -3.04 15.79
CA ASN A 64 -22.91 -3.02 17.14
C ASN A 64 -21.52 -3.69 17.20
N TRP A 65 -20.70 -3.48 16.17
CA TRP A 65 -19.33 -3.99 16.16
C TRP A 65 -18.57 -3.57 17.42
N MET A 66 -17.83 -4.51 17.99
CA MET A 66 -16.89 -4.28 19.08
C MET A 66 -15.59 -4.99 18.74
N GLN A 67 -14.46 -4.36 19.09
CA GLN A 67 -13.16 -4.99 18.94
C GLN A 67 -13.12 -6.29 19.76
N PRO A 68 -12.80 -7.44 19.14
CA PRO A 68 -12.67 -8.69 19.87
C PRO A 68 -11.62 -8.59 20.96
N GLN A 69 -11.99 -9.00 22.17
CA GLN A 69 -11.07 -9.18 23.29
C GLN A 69 -10.77 -10.68 23.38
N ILE A 70 -9.66 -11.11 22.81
CA ILE A 70 -9.26 -12.53 22.78
C ILE A 70 -8.18 -12.73 23.85
N ALA A 71 -8.45 -13.57 24.85
CA ALA A 71 -7.44 -13.95 25.82
C ALA A 71 -6.35 -14.80 25.14
N GLN A 72 -5.08 -14.63 25.54
CA GLN A 72 -3.97 -15.41 24.95
C GLN A 72 -4.17 -16.93 25.07
N ALA A 73 -4.74 -17.39 26.19
CA ALA A 73 -5.02 -18.80 26.41
C ALA A 73 -6.14 -19.36 25.52
N GLU A 74 -6.97 -18.49 24.93
CA GLU A 74 -8.07 -18.84 24.04
C GLU A 74 -7.70 -18.64 22.56
N TRP A 75 -6.57 -18.00 22.28
CA TRP A 75 -6.12 -17.77 20.92
C TRP A 75 -5.62 -19.06 20.27
N ALA A 76 -6.04 -19.28 19.02
CA ALA A 76 -5.59 -20.39 18.20
C ALA A 76 -5.55 -19.96 16.71
N LEU A 77 -4.56 -20.47 15.98
CA LEU A 77 -4.40 -20.31 14.53
C LEU A 77 -4.62 -21.64 13.84
N SER A 78 -5.67 -21.73 13.00
CA SER A 78 -5.86 -22.88 12.12
C SER A 78 -5.03 -22.73 10.84
N ILE A 79 -4.30 -23.78 10.47
CA ILE A 79 -3.50 -23.89 9.25
C ILE A 79 -4.13 -24.99 8.39
N GLU A 80 -4.83 -24.57 7.34
CA GLU A 80 -5.65 -25.45 6.48
C GLU A 80 -5.33 -25.24 4.98
N GLY A 81 -5.98 -26.02 4.11
CA GLY A 81 -5.85 -25.90 2.65
C GLY A 81 -4.89 -26.93 2.06
N LEU A 82 -4.03 -26.50 1.11
CA LEU A 82 -3.05 -27.36 0.45
C LEU A 82 -1.78 -27.56 1.29
N VAL A 83 -1.96 -28.09 2.49
CA VAL A 83 -0.90 -28.44 3.43
C VAL A 83 -0.81 -29.95 3.62
N ALA A 84 0.38 -30.46 3.93
CA ALA A 84 0.57 -31.90 4.13
C ALA A 84 -0.24 -32.45 5.31
N THR A 85 -0.38 -31.65 6.37
CA THR A 85 -1.16 -32.00 7.56
C THR A 85 -1.78 -30.71 8.10
N PRO A 86 -3.12 -30.55 8.00
CA PRO A 86 -3.81 -29.46 8.66
C PRO A 86 -3.57 -29.52 10.17
N THR A 87 -3.38 -28.35 10.79
CA THR A 87 -3.08 -28.27 12.22
C THR A 87 -3.62 -26.97 12.82
N THR A 88 -3.75 -26.96 14.14
CA THR A 88 -4.10 -25.77 14.90
C THR A 88 -2.97 -25.49 15.88
N VAL A 89 -2.48 -24.25 15.89
CA VAL A 89 -1.38 -23.81 16.76
C VAL A 89 -1.93 -22.85 17.82
N GLY A 90 -1.67 -23.14 19.09
CA GLY A 90 -2.01 -22.27 20.21
C GLY A 90 -0.95 -21.17 20.44
N PHE A 91 -1.32 -20.16 21.23
CA PHE A 91 -0.40 -19.06 21.54
C PHE A 91 0.87 -19.54 22.27
N ALA A 92 0.75 -20.50 23.19
CA ALA A 92 1.88 -21.05 23.93
C ALA A 92 2.88 -21.78 23.03
N GLU A 93 2.40 -22.49 22.00
CA GLU A 93 3.26 -23.18 21.02
C GLU A 93 4.01 -22.15 20.16
N LEU A 94 3.34 -21.08 19.73
CA LEU A 94 3.98 -19.97 19.00
C LEU A 94 5.07 -19.29 19.83
N MET A 95 4.84 -19.10 21.13
CA MET A 95 5.84 -18.55 22.04
C MET A 95 7.02 -19.51 22.24
N ALA A 96 6.76 -20.82 22.29
CA ALA A 96 7.84 -21.82 22.37
C ALA A 96 8.74 -21.79 21.12
N GLU A 97 8.20 -21.57 19.93
CA GLU A 97 8.98 -21.36 18.70
C GLU A 97 9.86 -20.09 18.78
N THR A 98 9.32 -19.02 19.36
CA THR A 98 10.07 -17.78 19.61
C THR A 98 11.25 -18.04 20.57
N GLU A 99 11.00 -18.73 21.68
CA GLU A 99 12.00 -19.09 22.68
C GLU A 99 13.05 -20.07 22.13
N ALA A 100 12.68 -20.92 21.19
CA ALA A 100 13.59 -21.81 20.47
C ALA A 100 14.50 -21.07 19.46
N GLY A 101 14.30 -19.76 19.27
CA GLY A 101 15.10 -18.93 18.36
C GLY A 101 14.59 -18.92 16.91
N ASN A 102 13.37 -19.39 16.67
CA ASN A 102 12.74 -19.40 15.34
C ASN A 102 11.97 -18.10 15.02
N ALA A 103 12.10 -17.08 15.87
CA ALA A 103 11.50 -15.77 15.65
C ALA A 103 12.10 -15.06 14.43
N VAL A 104 11.26 -14.34 13.68
CA VAL A 104 11.68 -13.58 12.51
C VAL A 104 11.36 -12.11 12.73
N THR A 105 12.39 -11.27 12.79
CA THR A 105 12.20 -9.82 12.90
C THR A 105 12.19 -9.16 11.52
N ILE A 106 11.15 -8.38 11.23
CA ILE A 106 11.02 -7.63 9.97
C ILE A 106 10.72 -6.16 10.21
N LEU A 107 11.32 -5.30 9.39
CA LEU A 107 10.95 -3.89 9.27
C LEU A 107 9.95 -3.76 8.12
N LYS A 108 8.75 -3.22 8.39
CA LYS A 108 7.70 -3.14 7.37
C LYS A 108 6.89 -1.85 7.48
N THR A 109 6.65 -1.23 6.33
CA THR A 109 5.64 -0.20 6.15
C THR A 109 4.30 -0.86 5.78
N MET A 110 3.26 -0.57 6.56
CA MET A 110 1.89 -0.92 6.26
C MET A 110 1.15 0.31 5.76
N ARG A 111 0.36 0.15 4.69
CA ARG A 111 -0.46 1.21 4.11
C ARG A 111 -1.83 0.64 3.81
N CYS A 112 -2.89 1.34 4.21
CA CYS A 112 -4.25 0.97 3.83
C CYS A 112 -4.46 1.21 2.33
N VAL A 113 -5.15 0.31 1.64
CA VAL A 113 -5.41 0.45 0.18
C VAL A 113 -6.23 1.70 -0.17
N VAL A 114 -6.98 2.23 0.80
CA VAL A 114 -7.78 3.47 0.64
C VAL A 114 -7.00 4.74 0.97
N ASP A 115 -5.72 4.64 1.35
CA ASP A 115 -4.85 5.79 1.57
C ASP A 115 -4.58 6.50 0.25
N SER A 116 -5.02 7.75 0.14
CA SER A 116 -4.97 8.58 -1.07
C SER A 116 -4.68 10.04 -0.74
N ASN A 117 -4.66 10.91 -1.74
CA ASN A 117 -4.52 12.35 -1.50
C ASN A 117 -5.74 12.93 -0.76
N GLU A 118 -6.91 12.33 -0.90
CA GLU A 118 -8.16 12.70 -0.26
C GLU A 118 -8.30 12.11 1.15
N VAL A 119 -7.69 10.95 1.41
CA VAL A 119 -7.67 10.27 2.71
C VAL A 119 -6.24 9.89 3.07
N GLN A 120 -5.57 10.76 3.83
CA GLN A 120 -4.16 10.62 4.17
C GLN A 120 -3.94 10.07 5.59
N GLY A 121 -2.74 9.59 5.86
CA GLY A 121 -2.29 9.18 7.20
C GLY A 121 -2.63 7.72 7.54
N LEU A 122 -3.03 6.91 6.57
CA LEU A 122 -3.27 5.48 6.75
C LEU A 122 -2.03 4.67 6.37
N ILE A 123 -0.86 5.13 6.81
CA ILE A 123 0.44 4.55 6.55
C ILE A 123 1.29 4.62 7.82
N GLY A 124 2.07 3.58 8.10
CA GLY A 124 3.01 3.56 9.21
C GLY A 124 4.11 2.53 9.01
N THR A 125 5.28 2.76 9.60
CA THR A 125 6.44 1.86 9.53
C THR A 125 6.77 1.35 10.92
N GLY A 126 6.86 0.02 11.08
CA GLY A 126 7.13 -0.63 12.36
C GLY A 126 8.10 -1.81 12.23
N VAL A 127 8.62 -2.24 13.37
CA VAL A 127 9.40 -3.47 13.53
C VAL A 127 8.49 -4.53 14.14
N TRP A 128 8.44 -5.71 13.52
CA TRP A 128 7.59 -6.83 13.92
C TRP A 128 8.49 -8.00 14.30
N THR A 129 8.13 -8.73 15.36
CA THR A 129 8.80 -9.95 15.82
C THR A 129 7.75 -10.94 16.28
#